data_AF-A0A7X6WZY8-F1
#
_entry.id   AF-A0A7X6WZY8-F1
#
_cell.length_a   1.000
_cell.length_b   1.000
_cell.length_c   1.000
_cell.angle_alpha   90.00
_cell.angle_beta   90.00
_cell.angle_gamma   90.00
#
_symmetry.space_group_name_H-M   'P 1'
#
loop_
_entity.id
_entity.type
_entity.pdbx_description
1 polymer ?
#
loop_
_entity_poly.entity_id
_entity_poly.type
_entity_poly.pdbx_seq_one_letter_code
_entity_poly.pdbx_strand_id
1 'polypeptide(L)'
;MVNWLQGHVQKQAQLRLDSRRIASGDVFFACPGFAGDGRQYVEAAIAAGAAALVVQAPAPASLKQQAGAVPVLEVEGLVSFLGETAHIWYGCPSEALSVVAVTGTNGKTTSVQWIAAALNADGVPCGTIGTLGATLPDGRNLGGELTTPDVLSMHGHLAAMRAAGAEVVAIEASSIGVAQGRLDAVRINIAAFTNLTHDHLDYHGTLDAYRDAKYALFDWPGLRTSIVNADDDAGVDLLSRIEGRRSLSFSLEAESTADIRALDIHAGTYGLIFNISRDEGSVQVLTRLIGLHNVSNLLLVAGVLQELGWPLSRTARVMSELRPVEGRLQIVEADAGPANGPMVVVDYAHTPDALERALGALRSVAEARGGRIVCVFGCGGSRDAGKRSLMGAVAERLADRVIVTNDNPRDEDPAAIAAAIVSGMEHEPLVELDRAAAILTAVWCTQPADIVLLAGKGHETYQEIRGVRSPFDDREWARFALTWRACPVITSDSRTVAPGQIFLALSGERFDGHDYVEQAAGRGAIAAVVAHAVPGVDIPQFMLG
;
A
#
# COMPACT_ATOMS: atom_id res chain seq x y z
N MET A 1 -13.57 -19.33 -26.28
CA MET A 1 -12.47 -19.66 -25.34
C MET A 1 -12.92 -20.53 -24.17
N VAL A 2 -13.88 -20.09 -23.35
CA VAL A 2 -14.33 -20.83 -22.16
C VAL A 2 -14.77 -22.28 -22.44
N ASN A 3 -15.60 -22.50 -23.46
CA ASN A 3 -16.04 -23.87 -23.82
C ASN A 3 -14.86 -24.79 -24.17
N TRP A 4 -13.80 -24.23 -24.76
CA TRP A 4 -12.57 -24.98 -25.04
C TRP A 4 -11.86 -25.34 -23.73
N LEU A 5 -11.69 -24.38 -22.81
CA LEU A 5 -11.08 -24.64 -21.50
C LEU A 5 -11.83 -25.74 -20.73
N GLN A 6 -13.16 -25.69 -20.69
CA GLN A 6 -14.01 -26.68 -20.01
C GLN A 6 -13.85 -28.10 -20.56
N GLY A 7 -13.41 -28.25 -21.80
CA GLY A 7 -13.14 -29.56 -22.42
C GLY A 7 -11.72 -30.08 -22.18
N HIS A 8 -10.79 -29.26 -21.71
CA HIS A 8 -9.35 -29.59 -21.65
C HIS A 8 -8.74 -29.53 -20.25
N VAL A 9 -9.32 -28.77 -19.32
CA VAL A 9 -8.80 -28.63 -17.95
C VAL A 9 -9.89 -28.79 -16.89
N GLN A 10 -9.48 -29.02 -15.65
CA GLN A 10 -10.40 -29.11 -14.51
C GLN A 10 -11.05 -27.76 -14.22
N LYS A 11 -12.29 -27.78 -13.70
CA LYS A 11 -13.03 -26.55 -13.35
C LYS A 11 -12.33 -25.67 -12.30
N GLN A 12 -11.43 -26.26 -11.51
CA GLN A 12 -10.67 -25.59 -10.46
C GLN A 12 -9.34 -25.00 -10.96
N ALA A 13 -8.97 -25.23 -12.22
CA ALA A 13 -7.72 -24.73 -12.80
C ALA A 13 -7.66 -23.20 -12.70
N GLN A 14 -6.51 -22.66 -12.31
CA GLN A 14 -6.29 -21.22 -12.28
C GLN A 14 -5.81 -20.76 -13.66
N LEU A 15 -6.27 -19.59 -14.07
CA LEU A 15 -5.80 -18.92 -15.28
C LEU A 15 -4.65 -17.98 -14.90
N ARG A 16 -3.50 -18.11 -15.57
CA ARG A 16 -2.27 -17.37 -15.23
C ARG A 16 -1.67 -16.68 -16.44
N LEU A 17 -1.28 -15.41 -16.28
CA LEU A 17 -0.44 -14.67 -17.24
C LEU A 17 1.07 -14.79 -16.94
N ASP A 18 1.43 -15.20 -15.73
CA ASP A 18 2.83 -15.32 -15.28
C ASP A 18 3.21 -16.80 -15.17
N SER A 19 4.18 -17.23 -15.99
CA SER A 19 4.67 -18.61 -16.01
C SER A 19 5.28 -19.03 -14.67
N ARG A 20 5.81 -18.09 -13.89
CA ARG A 20 6.42 -18.35 -12.57
C ARG A 20 5.37 -18.72 -11.51
N ARG A 21 4.09 -18.43 -11.78
CA ARG A 21 2.94 -18.69 -10.88
C ARG A 21 2.11 -19.90 -11.31
N ILE A 22 2.53 -20.61 -12.37
CA ILE A 22 1.85 -21.83 -12.82
C ILE A 22 2.05 -22.92 -11.77
N ALA A 23 0.95 -23.54 -11.37
CA ALA A 23 0.95 -24.82 -10.67
C ALA A 23 0.44 -25.94 -11.59
N SER A 24 0.67 -27.19 -11.20
CA SER A 24 0.16 -28.35 -11.94
C SER A 24 -1.37 -28.27 -12.08
N GLY A 25 -1.86 -28.32 -13.32
CA GLY A 25 -3.28 -28.21 -13.63
C GLY A 25 -3.75 -26.83 -14.10
N ASP A 26 -2.92 -25.78 -13.94
CA ASP A 26 -3.27 -24.42 -14.36
C ASP A 26 -3.23 -24.23 -15.88
N VAL A 27 -3.82 -23.13 -16.33
CA VAL A 27 -3.81 -22.70 -17.73
C VAL A 27 -2.89 -21.50 -17.89
N PHE A 28 -1.92 -21.59 -18.79
CA PHE A 28 -1.04 -20.47 -19.11
C PHE A 28 -1.58 -19.67 -20.31
N PHE A 29 -1.75 -18.37 -20.11
CA PHE A 29 -2.12 -17.42 -21.15
C PHE A 29 -0.86 -16.69 -21.62
N ALA A 30 -0.44 -16.96 -22.85
CA ALA A 30 0.78 -16.42 -23.43
C ALA A 30 0.45 -15.33 -24.46
N CYS A 31 0.49 -14.06 -24.02
CA CYS A 31 0.26 -12.90 -24.87
C CYS A 31 1.42 -11.89 -24.78
N PRO A 32 1.59 -11.02 -25.80
CA PRO A 32 2.44 -9.85 -25.70
C PRO A 32 2.01 -8.96 -24.53
N GLY A 33 2.97 -8.54 -23.72
CA GLY A 33 2.80 -7.54 -22.67
C GLY A 33 3.66 -6.31 -22.93
N PHE A 34 3.65 -5.37 -21.99
CA PHE A 34 4.40 -4.11 -22.14
C PHE A 34 5.92 -4.29 -22.06
N ALA A 35 6.40 -5.19 -21.19
CA ALA A 35 7.83 -5.41 -20.93
C ALA A 35 8.40 -6.68 -21.60
N GLY A 36 7.57 -7.47 -22.29
CA GLY A 36 8.00 -8.74 -22.88
C GLY A 36 6.84 -9.51 -23.50
N ASP A 37 7.16 -10.66 -24.10
CA ASP A 37 6.18 -11.52 -24.77
C ASP A 37 5.99 -12.82 -24.02
N GLY A 38 4.79 -13.05 -23.50
CA GLY A 38 4.43 -14.26 -22.75
C GLY A 38 4.69 -15.56 -23.51
N ARG A 39 4.67 -15.52 -24.85
CA ARG A 39 4.95 -16.68 -25.72
C ARG A 39 6.37 -17.23 -25.56
N GLN A 40 7.31 -16.41 -25.08
CA GLN A 40 8.69 -16.83 -24.80
C GLN A 40 8.80 -17.76 -23.59
N TYR A 41 7.77 -17.82 -22.74
CA TYR A 41 7.81 -18.56 -21.48
C TYR A 41 6.94 -19.83 -21.48
N VAL A 42 6.50 -20.28 -22.65
CA VAL A 42 5.68 -21.50 -22.79
C VAL A 42 6.40 -22.73 -22.26
N GLU A 43 7.69 -22.89 -22.56
CA GLU A 43 8.48 -24.02 -22.07
C GLU A 43 8.54 -24.07 -20.54
N ALA A 44 8.74 -22.91 -19.90
CA ALA A 44 8.72 -22.80 -18.45
C ALA A 44 7.33 -23.14 -17.86
N ALA A 45 6.25 -22.70 -18.49
CA ALA A 45 4.89 -23.01 -18.06
C ALA A 45 4.58 -24.52 -18.17
N ILE A 46 5.01 -25.19 -19.25
CA ILE A 46 4.87 -26.63 -19.40
C ILE A 46 5.68 -27.37 -18.33
N ALA A 47 6.92 -26.95 -18.10
CA ALA A 47 7.78 -27.53 -17.06
C ALA A 47 7.17 -27.38 -15.65
N ALA A 48 6.46 -26.28 -15.40
CA ALA A 48 5.71 -26.03 -14.16
C ALA A 48 4.39 -26.82 -14.07
N GLY A 49 3.98 -27.52 -15.12
CA GLY A 49 2.81 -28.41 -15.14
C GLY A 49 1.52 -27.78 -15.68
N ALA A 50 1.61 -26.78 -16.56
CA ALA A 50 0.44 -26.22 -17.24
C ALA A 50 -0.33 -27.34 -17.98
N ALA A 51 -1.64 -27.41 -17.72
CA ALA A 51 -2.53 -28.40 -18.33
C ALA A 51 -3.04 -27.97 -19.70
N ALA A 52 -3.01 -26.67 -20.01
CA ALA A 52 -3.34 -26.11 -21.31
C ALA A 52 -2.65 -24.77 -21.54
N LEU A 53 -2.49 -24.41 -22.81
CA LEU A 53 -1.91 -23.15 -23.25
C LEU A 53 -2.93 -22.38 -24.10
N VAL A 54 -3.16 -21.11 -23.78
CA VAL A 54 -3.90 -20.18 -24.63
C VAL A 54 -2.94 -19.11 -25.11
N VAL A 55 -2.74 -18.99 -26.41
CA VAL A 55 -1.64 -18.21 -26.96
C VAL A 55 -2.10 -17.21 -28.00
N GLN A 56 -1.48 -16.02 -28.00
CA GLN A 56 -1.73 -15.00 -29.02
C GLN A 56 -1.36 -15.54 -30.42
N ALA A 57 -2.31 -15.52 -31.34
CA ALA A 57 -2.10 -15.87 -32.73
C ALA A 57 -1.33 -14.76 -33.49
N PRO A 58 -0.51 -15.12 -34.49
CA PRO A 58 -0.08 -16.48 -34.81
C PRO A 58 0.94 -17.01 -33.79
N ALA A 59 0.82 -18.27 -33.40
CA ALA A 59 1.83 -18.93 -32.58
C ALA A 59 3.03 -19.38 -33.44
N PRO A 60 4.28 -19.13 -33.01
CA PRO A 60 5.46 -19.65 -33.68
C PRO A 60 5.41 -21.18 -33.82
N ALA A 61 5.94 -21.72 -34.92
CA ALA A 61 6.01 -23.18 -35.12
C ALA A 61 6.81 -23.89 -34.01
N SER A 62 7.84 -23.23 -33.49
CA SER A 62 8.63 -23.71 -32.34
C SER A 62 7.77 -23.90 -31.09
N LEU A 63 6.82 -22.99 -30.81
CA LEU A 63 5.91 -23.08 -29.68
C LEU A 63 5.01 -24.32 -29.80
N LYS A 64 4.47 -24.57 -30.99
CA LYS A 64 3.63 -25.77 -31.26
C LYS A 64 4.41 -27.06 -31.06
N GLN A 65 5.69 -27.07 -31.46
CA GLN A 65 6.57 -28.21 -31.24
C GLN A 65 6.90 -28.41 -29.76
N GLN A 66 7.19 -27.32 -29.02
CA GLN A 66 7.47 -27.32 -27.59
C GLN A 66 6.27 -27.78 -26.75
N ALA A 67 5.04 -27.43 -27.15
CA ALA A 67 3.81 -27.81 -26.45
C ALA A 67 3.63 -29.33 -26.33
N GLY A 68 4.14 -30.11 -27.30
CA GLY A 68 4.05 -31.55 -27.27
C GLY A 68 2.61 -32.05 -27.16
N ALA A 69 2.28 -32.69 -26.04
CA ALA A 69 0.94 -33.20 -25.75
C ALA A 69 0.02 -32.18 -25.05
N VAL A 70 0.55 -31.04 -24.59
CA VAL A 70 -0.25 -30.01 -23.91
C VAL A 70 -1.16 -29.33 -24.93
N PRO A 71 -2.49 -29.29 -24.72
CA PRO A 71 -3.43 -28.62 -25.62
C PRO A 71 -3.11 -27.13 -25.79
N VAL A 72 -3.13 -26.66 -27.04
CA VAL A 72 -2.87 -25.26 -27.40
C VAL A 72 -4.09 -24.67 -28.11
N LEU A 73 -4.58 -23.53 -27.62
CA LEU A 73 -5.57 -22.70 -28.30
C LEU A 73 -4.92 -21.40 -28.79
N GLU A 74 -4.88 -21.20 -30.10
CA GLU A 74 -4.47 -19.93 -30.70
C GLU A 74 -5.66 -18.97 -30.79
N VAL A 75 -5.45 -17.72 -30.36
CA VAL A 75 -6.48 -16.68 -30.35
C VAL A 75 -5.92 -15.39 -30.92
N GLU A 76 -6.52 -14.87 -31.97
CA GLU A 76 -6.23 -13.53 -32.48
C GLU A 76 -6.82 -12.47 -31.54
N GLY A 77 -6.08 -11.39 -31.28
CA GLY A 77 -6.47 -10.39 -30.28
C GLY A 77 -6.66 -10.91 -28.86
N LEU A 78 -5.88 -11.92 -28.41
CA LEU A 78 -6.09 -12.60 -27.12
C LEU A 78 -6.26 -11.63 -25.93
N VAL A 79 -5.47 -10.54 -25.89
CA VAL A 79 -5.51 -9.55 -24.79
C VAL A 79 -6.92 -9.00 -24.55
N SER A 80 -7.70 -8.70 -25.60
CA SER A 80 -9.04 -8.13 -25.46
C SER A 80 -10.08 -9.13 -24.93
N PHE A 81 -9.77 -10.44 -24.91
CA PHE A 81 -10.66 -11.48 -24.43
C PHE A 81 -10.33 -11.99 -23.03
N LEU A 82 -9.22 -11.53 -22.42
CA LEU A 82 -8.77 -12.01 -21.12
C LEU A 82 -9.80 -11.73 -20.03
N GLY A 83 -10.31 -10.49 -19.95
CA GLY A 83 -11.30 -10.07 -18.96
C GLY A 83 -12.59 -10.87 -19.04
N GLU A 84 -13.23 -10.92 -20.21
CA GLU A 84 -14.48 -11.67 -20.41
C GLU A 84 -14.29 -13.17 -20.15
N THR A 85 -13.15 -13.74 -20.56
CA THR A 85 -12.88 -15.16 -20.32
C THR A 85 -12.71 -15.46 -18.84
N ALA A 86 -11.96 -14.63 -18.11
CA ALA A 86 -11.79 -14.80 -16.68
C ALA A 86 -13.11 -14.60 -15.92
N HIS A 87 -13.88 -13.57 -16.30
CA HIS A 87 -15.21 -13.31 -15.76
C HIS A 87 -16.08 -14.57 -15.83
N ILE A 88 -16.21 -15.16 -17.01
CA ILE A 88 -17.06 -16.36 -17.20
C ILE A 88 -16.43 -17.60 -16.54
N TRP A 89 -15.10 -17.80 -16.65
CA TRP A 89 -14.42 -18.97 -16.10
C TRP A 89 -14.58 -19.08 -14.58
N TYR A 90 -14.44 -17.96 -13.88
CA TYR A 90 -14.60 -17.90 -12.43
C TYR A 90 -16.06 -17.71 -11.98
N GLY A 91 -17.02 -17.82 -12.90
CA GLY A 91 -18.45 -17.80 -12.63
C GLY A 91 -19.01 -16.43 -12.28
N CYS A 92 -18.56 -15.38 -12.99
CA CYS A 92 -19.03 -14.00 -12.90
C CYS A 92 -18.96 -13.40 -11.48
N PRO A 93 -17.80 -13.44 -10.79
CA PRO A 93 -17.74 -13.17 -9.36
C PRO A 93 -18.23 -11.77 -8.97
N SER A 94 -17.91 -10.74 -9.75
CA SER A 94 -18.32 -9.36 -9.46
C SER A 94 -19.82 -9.09 -9.62
N GLU A 95 -20.60 -9.99 -10.21
CA GLU A 95 -22.06 -9.82 -10.28
C GLU A 95 -22.76 -10.09 -8.94
N ALA A 96 -22.12 -10.88 -8.07
CA ALA A 96 -22.61 -11.22 -6.74
C ALA A 96 -21.97 -10.35 -5.63
N LEU A 97 -21.08 -9.43 -5.98
CA LEU A 97 -20.33 -8.58 -5.06
C LEU A 97 -20.70 -7.12 -5.28
N SER A 98 -20.71 -6.32 -4.22
CA SER A 98 -20.69 -4.86 -4.33
C SER A 98 -19.23 -4.39 -4.47
N VAL A 99 -18.81 -4.05 -5.69
CA VAL A 99 -17.44 -3.64 -5.95
C VAL A 99 -17.30 -2.12 -5.87
N VAL A 100 -16.38 -1.67 -5.02
CA VAL A 100 -15.96 -0.27 -4.86
C VAL A 100 -14.56 -0.11 -5.43
N ALA A 101 -14.37 0.77 -6.41
CA ALA A 101 -13.07 1.04 -7.00
C ALA A 101 -12.60 2.46 -6.66
N VAL A 102 -11.43 2.59 -6.03
CA VAL A 102 -10.86 3.88 -5.64
C VAL A 102 -9.67 4.23 -6.51
N THR A 103 -9.70 5.40 -7.15
CA THR A 103 -8.60 5.95 -7.95
C THR A 103 -8.13 7.32 -7.47
N GLY A 104 -7.06 7.79 -8.08
CA GLY A 104 -6.35 9.05 -7.79
C GLY A 104 -4.86 8.84 -7.58
N THR A 105 -4.11 9.92 -7.37
CA THR A 105 -2.65 9.84 -7.14
C THR A 105 -2.38 9.30 -5.75
N ASN A 106 -2.90 9.94 -4.71
CA ASN A 106 -2.68 9.56 -3.31
C ASN A 106 -3.98 9.18 -2.59
N GLY A 107 -3.89 8.32 -1.57
CA GLY A 107 -5.04 7.99 -0.70
C GLY A 107 -5.83 6.74 -1.08
N LYS A 108 -5.51 6.07 -2.20
CA LYS A 108 -6.17 4.83 -2.65
C LYS A 108 -6.08 3.72 -1.60
N THR A 109 -4.87 3.35 -1.18
CA THR A 109 -4.63 2.32 -0.17
C THR A 109 -5.34 2.64 1.13
N THR A 110 -5.18 3.87 1.63
CA THR A 110 -5.83 4.32 2.87
C THR A 110 -7.35 4.17 2.80
N SER A 111 -7.97 4.66 1.72
CA SER A 111 -9.41 4.61 1.53
C SER A 111 -9.93 3.17 1.40
N VAL A 112 -9.28 2.33 0.59
CA VAL A 112 -9.66 0.92 0.39
C VAL A 112 -9.59 0.13 1.70
N GLN A 113 -8.51 0.31 2.46
CA GLN A 113 -8.34 -0.38 3.74
C GLN A 113 -9.35 0.12 4.79
N TRP A 114 -9.66 1.41 4.82
CA TRP A 114 -10.67 1.94 5.74
C TRP A 114 -12.11 1.57 5.37
N ILE A 115 -12.45 1.48 4.09
CA ILE A 115 -13.75 0.94 3.67
C ILE A 115 -13.91 -0.49 4.21
N ALA A 116 -12.91 -1.35 3.98
CA ALA A 116 -12.98 -2.73 4.45
C ALA A 116 -12.94 -2.84 5.98
N ALA A 117 -12.07 -2.09 6.65
CA ALA A 117 -11.99 -2.08 8.11
C ALA A 117 -13.31 -1.63 8.73
N ALA A 118 -13.95 -0.60 8.17
CA ALA A 118 -15.23 -0.11 8.65
C ALA A 118 -16.35 -1.15 8.50
N LEU A 119 -16.44 -1.77 7.31
CA LEU A 119 -17.45 -2.79 7.03
C LEU A 119 -17.25 -4.04 7.88
N ASN A 120 -16.01 -4.55 7.96
CA ASN A 120 -15.69 -5.76 8.72
C ASN A 120 -15.88 -5.56 10.23
N ALA A 121 -15.57 -4.39 10.79
CA ALA A 121 -15.78 -4.08 12.20
C ALA A 121 -17.26 -4.17 12.63
N ASP A 122 -18.18 -3.97 11.69
CA ASP A 122 -19.62 -4.03 11.94
C ASP A 122 -20.28 -5.26 11.27
N GLY A 123 -19.48 -6.29 10.96
CA GLY A 123 -19.95 -7.60 10.53
C GLY A 123 -20.37 -7.71 9.07
N VAL A 124 -20.07 -6.73 8.21
CA VAL A 124 -20.28 -6.81 6.76
C VAL A 124 -18.99 -7.32 6.09
N PRO A 125 -18.94 -8.57 5.60
CA PRO A 125 -17.70 -9.15 5.09
C PRO A 125 -17.18 -8.39 3.85
N CYS A 126 -16.00 -7.79 3.98
CA CYS A 126 -15.37 -7.01 2.93
C CYS A 126 -13.93 -7.45 2.67
N GLY A 127 -13.63 -7.75 1.40
CA GLY A 127 -12.26 -8.01 0.92
C GLY A 127 -11.62 -6.76 0.32
N THR A 128 -10.29 -6.73 0.26
CA THR A 128 -9.52 -5.64 -0.37
C THR A 128 -8.59 -6.15 -1.44
N ILE A 129 -8.44 -5.42 -2.54
CA ILE A 129 -7.40 -5.65 -3.56
C ILE A 129 -6.61 -4.36 -3.73
N GLY A 130 -5.30 -4.39 -3.48
CA GLY A 130 -4.51 -3.17 -3.54
C GLY A 130 -3.01 -3.37 -3.42
N THR A 131 -2.33 -2.29 -3.05
CA THR A 131 -0.87 -2.23 -2.86
C THR A 131 -0.40 -3.22 -1.78
N LEU A 132 -1.23 -3.48 -0.76
CA LEU A 132 -0.95 -4.45 0.30
C LEU A 132 -1.33 -5.90 -0.07
N GLY A 133 -1.63 -6.17 -1.34
CA GLY A 133 -2.11 -7.46 -1.85
C GLY A 133 -3.64 -7.60 -1.83
N ALA A 134 -4.09 -8.84 -1.99
CA ALA A 134 -5.50 -9.20 -1.95
C ALA A 134 -5.85 -9.87 -0.60
N THR A 135 -6.68 -9.24 0.21
CA THR A 135 -7.05 -9.72 1.55
C THR A 135 -8.51 -10.15 1.57
N LEU A 136 -8.76 -11.39 2.01
CA LEU A 136 -10.09 -11.94 2.21
C LEU A 136 -10.79 -11.27 3.42
N PRO A 137 -12.13 -11.34 3.51
CA PRO A 137 -12.86 -10.79 4.67
C PRO A 137 -12.43 -11.35 6.03
N ASP A 138 -11.88 -12.56 6.06
CA ASP A 138 -11.35 -13.21 7.27
C ASP A 138 -9.90 -12.81 7.62
N GLY A 139 -9.32 -11.86 6.88
CA GLY A 139 -7.97 -11.33 7.09
C GLY A 139 -6.85 -12.12 6.41
N ARG A 140 -7.12 -13.27 5.78
CA ARG A 140 -6.09 -14.00 5.03
C ARG A 140 -5.65 -13.21 3.79
N ASN A 141 -4.34 -13.01 3.64
CA ASN A 141 -3.75 -12.33 2.49
C ASN A 141 -3.32 -13.35 1.42
N LEU A 142 -3.77 -13.15 0.18
CA LEU A 142 -3.47 -13.97 -1.00
C LEU A 142 -2.22 -13.48 -1.76
N GLY A 143 -1.58 -12.43 -1.27
CA GLY A 143 -0.46 -11.73 -1.89
C GLY A 143 -0.87 -10.82 -3.04
N GLY A 144 0.13 -10.28 -3.72
CA GLY A 144 -0.03 -9.42 -4.89
C GLY A 144 1.19 -8.51 -5.07
N GLU A 145 1.65 -8.35 -6.31
CA GLU A 145 2.81 -7.49 -6.63
C GLU A 145 2.41 -6.13 -7.21
N LEU A 146 1.17 -6.01 -7.70
CA LEU A 146 0.66 -4.83 -8.39
C LEU A 146 -0.50 -4.26 -7.60
N THR A 147 -0.55 -2.93 -7.46
CA THR A 147 -1.69 -2.21 -6.86
C THR A 147 -3.03 -2.61 -7.50
N THR A 148 -3.04 -2.76 -8.83
CA THR A 148 -4.15 -3.39 -9.56
C THR A 148 -3.59 -4.62 -10.25
N PRO A 149 -3.94 -5.85 -9.81
CA PRO A 149 -3.40 -7.10 -10.36
C PRO A 149 -3.76 -7.25 -11.84
N ASP A 150 -3.08 -8.14 -12.54
CA ASP A 150 -3.46 -8.49 -13.91
C ASP A 150 -4.91 -9.02 -13.96
N VAL A 151 -5.54 -8.91 -15.14
CA VAL A 151 -6.98 -9.18 -15.28
C VAL A 151 -7.38 -10.61 -14.90
N LEU A 152 -6.53 -11.61 -15.13
CA LEU A 152 -6.84 -13.00 -14.76
C LEU A 152 -6.76 -13.18 -13.25
N SER A 153 -5.72 -12.64 -12.61
CA SER A 153 -5.59 -12.61 -11.16
C SER A 153 -6.72 -11.81 -10.49
N MET A 154 -7.16 -10.69 -11.09
CA MET A 154 -8.26 -9.87 -10.59
C MET A 154 -9.54 -10.70 -10.42
N HIS A 155 -9.98 -11.38 -11.48
CA HIS A 155 -11.17 -12.24 -11.43
C HIS A 155 -10.99 -13.45 -10.51
N GLY A 156 -9.79 -14.03 -10.45
CA GLY A 156 -9.46 -15.09 -9.49
C GLY A 156 -9.58 -14.64 -8.03
N HIS A 157 -9.08 -13.45 -7.70
CA HIS A 157 -9.21 -12.86 -6.35
C HIS A 157 -10.67 -12.56 -6.01
N LEU A 158 -11.44 -11.97 -6.93
CA LEU A 158 -12.87 -11.72 -6.72
C LEU A 158 -13.64 -13.01 -6.46
N ALA A 159 -13.31 -14.09 -7.17
CA ALA A 159 -13.92 -15.40 -6.96
C ALA A 159 -13.57 -16.00 -5.60
N ALA A 160 -12.32 -15.86 -5.15
CA ALA A 160 -11.88 -16.28 -3.82
C ALA A 160 -12.59 -15.48 -2.72
N MET A 161 -12.75 -14.16 -2.89
CA MET A 161 -13.47 -13.30 -1.95
C MET A 161 -14.95 -13.67 -1.85
N ARG A 162 -15.62 -13.88 -3.00
CA ARG A 162 -17.00 -14.39 -3.01
C ARG A 162 -17.11 -15.74 -2.30
N ALA A 163 -16.18 -16.66 -2.54
CA ALA A 163 -16.17 -17.96 -1.87
C ALA A 163 -15.93 -17.86 -0.35
N ALA A 164 -15.21 -16.83 0.09
CA ALA A 164 -15.01 -16.49 1.50
C ALA A 164 -16.19 -15.71 2.12
N GLY A 165 -17.28 -15.50 1.37
CA GLY A 165 -18.49 -14.84 1.85
C GLY A 165 -18.44 -13.31 1.80
N ALA A 166 -17.53 -12.71 1.04
CA ALA A 166 -17.52 -11.26 0.85
C ALA A 166 -18.86 -10.76 0.26
N GLU A 167 -19.39 -9.69 0.83
CA GLU A 167 -20.51 -8.92 0.27
C GLU A 167 -20.01 -7.70 -0.51
N VAL A 168 -18.90 -7.13 -0.05
CA VAL A 168 -18.26 -5.94 -0.63
C VAL A 168 -16.80 -6.24 -0.96
N VAL A 169 -16.29 -5.69 -2.06
CA VAL A 169 -14.84 -5.69 -2.35
C VAL A 169 -14.39 -4.26 -2.67
N ALA A 170 -13.41 -3.77 -1.92
CA ALA A 170 -12.77 -2.49 -2.18
C ALA A 170 -11.47 -2.69 -2.97
N ILE A 171 -11.30 -1.98 -4.08
CA ILE A 171 -10.21 -2.18 -5.04
C ILE A 171 -9.45 -0.86 -5.24
N GLU A 172 -8.13 -0.89 -5.19
CA GLU A 172 -7.30 0.20 -5.70
C GLU A 172 -7.21 0.13 -7.23
N ALA A 173 -7.83 1.11 -7.91
CA ALA A 173 -7.81 1.25 -9.36
C ALA A 173 -6.69 2.22 -9.77
N SER A 174 -5.48 1.70 -9.98
CA SER A 174 -4.35 2.46 -10.52
C SER A 174 -4.62 2.90 -11.95
N SER A 175 -4.10 4.07 -12.36
CA SER A 175 -4.26 4.55 -13.75
C SER A 175 -3.66 3.59 -14.77
N ILE A 176 -2.53 2.96 -14.43
CA ILE A 176 -1.90 1.93 -15.26
C ILE A 176 -2.80 0.70 -15.36
N GLY A 177 -3.41 0.28 -14.24
CA GLY A 177 -4.35 -0.84 -14.24
C GLY A 177 -5.58 -0.59 -15.11
N VAL A 178 -6.15 0.61 -15.04
CA VAL A 178 -7.26 1.01 -15.92
C VAL A 178 -6.81 1.05 -17.38
N ALA A 179 -5.69 1.71 -17.68
CA ALA A 179 -5.18 1.85 -19.06
C ALA A 179 -4.79 0.51 -19.71
N GLN A 180 -4.41 -0.49 -18.92
CA GLN A 180 -4.05 -1.84 -19.41
C GLN A 180 -5.21 -2.83 -19.41
N GLY A 181 -6.45 -2.40 -19.14
CA GLY A 181 -7.61 -3.29 -19.11
C GLY A 181 -7.59 -4.31 -17.97
N ARG A 182 -6.87 -4.03 -16.87
CA ARG A 182 -6.76 -4.97 -15.74
C ARG A 182 -8.06 -5.16 -14.96
N LEU A 183 -9.00 -4.24 -15.15
CA LEU A 183 -10.35 -4.29 -14.58
C LEU A 183 -11.39 -4.77 -15.57
N ASP A 184 -11.00 -5.18 -16.79
CA ASP A 184 -11.96 -5.56 -17.84
C ASP A 184 -12.94 -6.64 -17.37
N ALA A 185 -14.21 -6.44 -17.71
CA ALA A 185 -15.35 -7.24 -17.29
C ALA A 185 -15.64 -7.29 -15.77
N VAL A 186 -14.92 -6.53 -14.93
CA VAL A 186 -15.32 -6.34 -13.53
C VAL A 186 -16.54 -5.43 -13.50
N ARG A 187 -17.61 -5.87 -12.84
CA ARG A 187 -18.77 -5.02 -12.56
C ARG A 187 -18.47 -4.12 -11.38
N ILE A 188 -18.35 -2.82 -11.61
CA ILE A 188 -18.05 -1.81 -10.57
C ILE A 188 -19.35 -1.07 -10.21
N ASN A 189 -19.68 -1.00 -8.92
CA ASN A 189 -20.89 -0.34 -8.44
C ASN A 189 -20.63 1.10 -8.01
N ILE A 190 -19.51 1.33 -7.33
CA ILE A 190 -19.11 2.64 -6.81
C ILE A 190 -17.68 2.94 -7.28
N ALA A 191 -17.47 4.12 -7.85
CA ALA A 191 -16.16 4.63 -8.22
C ALA A 191 -15.84 5.84 -7.35
N ALA A 192 -14.64 5.91 -6.78
CA ALA A 192 -14.24 7.01 -5.91
C ALA A 192 -12.96 7.68 -6.41
N PHE A 193 -12.94 9.01 -6.43
CA PHE A 193 -11.81 9.83 -6.84
C PHE A 193 -11.23 10.58 -5.64
N THR A 194 -9.94 10.40 -5.39
CA THR A 194 -9.22 11.07 -4.28
C THR A 194 -8.62 12.41 -4.69
N ASN A 195 -7.70 12.42 -5.66
CA ASN A 195 -6.98 13.60 -6.15
C ASN A 195 -6.16 13.27 -7.41
N LEU A 196 -5.63 14.29 -8.09
CA LEU A 196 -4.68 14.12 -9.18
C LEU A 196 -3.52 15.13 -9.08
N THR A 197 -2.33 14.60 -8.83
CA THR A 197 -1.06 15.32 -8.84
C THR A 197 -0.03 14.64 -9.74
N HIS A 198 1.10 15.31 -9.99
CA HIS A 198 2.15 14.86 -10.90
C HIS A 198 2.79 13.52 -10.47
N ASP A 199 2.46 12.45 -11.19
CA ASP A 199 2.98 11.10 -10.98
C ASP A 199 2.83 10.26 -12.27
N HIS A 200 3.57 9.16 -12.38
CA HIS A 200 3.48 8.18 -13.47
C HIS A 200 3.62 8.73 -14.92
N LEU A 201 4.29 9.87 -15.11
CA LEU A 201 4.51 10.43 -16.45
C LEU A 201 5.52 9.63 -17.28
N ASP A 202 6.37 8.82 -16.65
CA ASP A 202 7.20 7.81 -17.29
C ASP A 202 6.38 6.79 -18.09
N TYR A 203 5.13 6.53 -17.67
CA TYR A 203 4.19 5.67 -18.38
C TYR A 203 3.22 6.44 -19.28
N HIS A 204 2.55 7.47 -18.74
CA HIS A 204 1.46 8.16 -19.45
C HIS A 204 1.95 9.25 -20.42
N GLY A 205 3.20 9.72 -20.28
CA GLY A 205 3.79 10.78 -21.08
C GLY A 205 3.28 12.19 -20.75
N THR A 206 1.98 12.37 -20.56
CA THR A 206 1.36 13.67 -20.23
C THR A 206 0.40 13.57 -19.05
N LEU A 207 0.19 14.71 -18.38
CA LEU A 207 -0.78 14.81 -17.28
C LEU A 207 -2.22 14.58 -17.77
N ASP A 208 -2.53 15.01 -18.99
CA ASP A 208 -3.85 14.78 -19.61
C ASP A 208 -4.12 13.28 -19.83
N ALA A 209 -3.15 12.53 -20.37
CA ALA A 209 -3.31 11.08 -20.56
C ALA A 209 -3.44 10.35 -19.21
N TYR A 210 -2.70 10.78 -18.19
CA TYR A 210 -2.81 10.25 -16.84
C TYR A 210 -4.19 10.52 -16.22
N ARG A 211 -4.74 11.74 -16.41
CA ARG A 211 -6.09 12.11 -15.99
C ARG A 211 -7.15 11.29 -16.71
N ASP A 212 -7.09 11.21 -18.03
CA ASP A 212 -8.07 10.50 -18.85
C ASP A 212 -8.11 9.00 -18.49
N ALA A 213 -6.95 8.39 -18.20
CA ALA A 213 -6.87 7.02 -17.72
C ALA A 213 -7.62 6.81 -16.38
N LYS A 214 -7.62 7.79 -15.47
CA LYS A 214 -8.42 7.71 -14.23
C LYS A 214 -9.90 7.98 -14.49
N TYR A 215 -10.20 8.95 -15.34
CA TYR A 215 -11.58 9.32 -15.68
C TYR A 215 -12.36 8.19 -16.36
N ALA A 216 -11.67 7.31 -17.09
CA ALA A 216 -12.28 6.12 -17.67
C ALA A 216 -13.03 5.25 -16.62
N LEU A 217 -12.62 5.27 -15.34
CA LEU A 217 -13.32 4.58 -14.26
C LEU A 217 -14.73 5.14 -13.99
N PHE A 218 -14.99 6.40 -14.33
CA PHE A 218 -16.28 7.07 -14.07
C PHE A 218 -17.26 6.96 -15.24
N ASP A 219 -16.79 6.41 -16.37
CA ASP A 219 -17.61 5.96 -17.50
C ASP A 219 -17.86 4.44 -17.46
N TRP A 220 -17.55 3.77 -16.34
CA TRP A 220 -17.60 2.32 -16.25
C TRP A 220 -19.03 1.78 -16.44
N PRO A 221 -19.24 0.75 -17.28
CA PRO A 221 -20.56 0.19 -17.49
C PRO A 221 -21.21 -0.34 -16.20
N GLY A 222 -22.44 0.10 -15.95
CA GLY A 222 -23.20 -0.32 -14.77
C GLY A 222 -22.82 0.37 -13.46
N LEU A 223 -21.95 1.39 -13.51
CA LEU A 223 -21.62 2.24 -12.38
C LEU A 223 -22.89 2.91 -11.83
N ARG A 224 -23.10 2.82 -10.51
CA ARG A 224 -24.29 3.39 -9.85
C ARG A 224 -24.02 4.76 -9.27
N THR A 225 -22.83 4.97 -8.70
CA THR A 225 -22.49 6.24 -8.04
C THR A 225 -21.01 6.55 -8.10
N SER A 226 -20.70 7.84 -8.24
CA SER A 226 -19.34 8.38 -8.17
C SER A 226 -19.14 9.17 -6.88
N ILE A 227 -18.07 8.93 -6.13
CA ILE A 227 -17.68 9.73 -4.95
C ILE A 227 -16.47 10.57 -5.34
N VAL A 228 -16.55 11.90 -5.30
CA VAL A 228 -15.52 12.77 -5.89
C VAL A 228 -15.06 13.86 -4.93
N ASN A 229 -13.75 14.00 -4.78
CA ASN A 229 -13.16 15.12 -4.04
C ASN A 229 -13.37 16.43 -4.80
N ALA A 230 -14.09 17.39 -4.22
CA ALA A 230 -14.31 18.71 -4.81
C ALA A 230 -13.20 19.72 -4.45
N ASP A 231 -12.24 19.36 -3.60
CA ASP A 231 -11.08 20.22 -3.26
C ASP A 231 -9.96 20.15 -4.32
N ASP A 232 -10.09 19.25 -5.30
CA ASP A 232 -9.09 19.01 -6.34
C ASP A 232 -9.62 19.50 -7.69
N ASP A 233 -8.80 20.25 -8.45
CA ASP A 233 -9.20 20.80 -9.75
C ASP A 233 -9.67 19.72 -10.74
N ALA A 234 -9.01 18.56 -10.74
CA ALA A 234 -9.45 17.42 -11.56
C ALA A 234 -10.74 16.80 -11.01
N GLY A 235 -10.98 16.89 -9.70
CA GLY A 235 -12.26 16.50 -9.11
C GLY A 235 -13.41 17.40 -9.56
N VAL A 236 -13.20 18.73 -9.60
CA VAL A 236 -14.17 19.70 -10.12
C VAL A 236 -14.48 19.47 -11.60
N ASP A 237 -13.44 19.26 -12.40
CA ASP A 237 -13.56 18.93 -13.83
C ASP A 237 -14.30 17.59 -14.03
N LEU A 238 -13.97 16.57 -13.23
CA LEU A 238 -14.66 15.28 -13.26
C LEU A 238 -16.15 15.42 -12.92
N LEU A 239 -16.51 16.20 -11.89
CA LEU A 239 -17.90 16.46 -11.51
C LEU A 239 -18.69 17.08 -12.67
N SER A 240 -18.08 18.00 -13.42
CA SER A 240 -18.68 18.59 -14.61
C SER A 240 -18.85 17.57 -15.75
N ARG A 241 -17.87 16.68 -15.95
CA ARG A 241 -17.94 15.60 -16.97
C ARG A 241 -19.06 14.59 -16.70
N ILE A 242 -19.35 14.30 -15.43
CA ILE A 242 -20.36 13.32 -15.02
C ILE A 242 -21.70 13.95 -14.65
N GLU A 243 -21.92 15.23 -14.99
CA GLU A 243 -23.16 15.94 -14.72
C GLU A 243 -24.38 15.14 -15.22
N GLY A 244 -25.43 15.09 -14.40
CA GLY A 244 -26.63 14.30 -14.66
C GLY A 244 -26.51 12.80 -14.31
N ARG A 245 -25.33 12.31 -13.91
CA ARG A 245 -25.16 10.99 -13.28
C ARG A 245 -25.21 11.14 -11.76
N ARG A 246 -25.51 10.05 -11.06
CA ARG A 246 -25.50 10.05 -9.59
C ARG A 246 -24.06 10.17 -9.08
N SER A 247 -23.78 11.23 -8.33
CA SER A 247 -22.51 11.47 -7.66
C SER A 247 -22.72 12.03 -6.25
N LEU A 248 -21.73 11.85 -5.39
CA LEU A 248 -21.56 12.59 -4.14
C LEU A 248 -20.18 13.26 -4.18
N SER A 249 -20.18 14.55 -3.94
CA SER A 249 -18.98 15.35 -3.79
C SER A 249 -18.62 15.51 -2.31
N PHE A 250 -17.32 15.63 -2.02
CA PHE A 250 -16.87 15.95 -0.66
C PHE A 250 -15.81 17.03 -0.64
N SER A 251 -15.70 17.76 0.47
CA SER A 251 -14.79 18.89 0.60
C SER A 251 -14.39 19.16 2.04
N LEU A 252 -13.16 19.63 2.24
CA LEU A 252 -12.67 20.18 3.51
C LEU A 252 -12.97 21.68 3.66
N GLU A 253 -13.38 22.35 2.59
CA GLU A 253 -13.68 23.78 2.59
C GLU A 253 -15.07 24.04 3.17
N ALA A 254 -15.15 24.83 4.24
CA ALA A 254 -16.40 25.07 4.96
C ALA A 254 -17.49 25.71 4.08
N GLU A 255 -17.08 26.62 3.19
CA GLU A 255 -17.95 27.35 2.26
C GLU A 255 -18.27 26.56 0.98
N SER A 256 -17.75 25.34 0.84
CA SER A 256 -18.04 24.48 -0.30
C SER A 256 -19.52 24.12 -0.39
N THR A 257 -19.98 23.90 -1.62
CA THR A 257 -21.32 23.36 -1.91
C THR A 257 -21.31 21.83 -2.03
N ALA A 258 -20.22 21.17 -1.63
CA ALA A 258 -20.12 19.72 -1.69
C ALA A 258 -21.15 19.02 -0.77
N ASP A 259 -21.58 17.82 -1.17
CA ASP A 259 -22.60 17.03 -0.47
C ASP A 259 -22.15 16.63 0.95
N ILE A 260 -20.86 16.32 1.11
CA ILE A 260 -20.25 15.92 2.38
C ILE A 260 -19.13 16.90 2.71
N ARG A 261 -19.19 17.53 3.89
CA ARG A 261 -18.18 18.51 4.31
C ARG A 261 -17.55 18.16 5.65
N ALA A 262 -16.27 18.46 5.80
CA ALA A 262 -15.63 18.51 7.12
C ALA A 262 -15.64 19.95 7.62
N LEU A 263 -16.22 20.18 8.79
CA LEU A 263 -16.27 21.48 9.46
C LEU A 263 -15.48 21.43 10.76
N ASP A 264 -15.07 22.60 11.27
CA ASP A 264 -14.42 22.77 12.57
C ASP A 264 -13.23 21.82 12.80
N ILE A 265 -12.35 21.72 11.79
CA ILE A 265 -11.22 20.80 11.83
C ILE A 265 -10.15 21.32 12.80
N HIS A 266 -9.87 20.55 13.84
CA HIS A 266 -8.83 20.82 14.82
C HIS A 266 -7.81 19.67 14.86
N ALA A 267 -6.56 19.98 14.57
CA ALA A 267 -5.44 19.06 14.76
C ALA A 267 -4.88 19.21 16.18
N GLY A 268 -4.91 18.11 16.95
CA GLY A 268 -4.33 18.03 18.28
C GLY A 268 -3.09 17.14 18.31
N THR A 269 -2.47 17.03 19.49
CA THR A 269 -1.25 16.22 19.69
C THR A 269 -1.43 14.74 19.39
N TYR A 270 -2.67 14.22 19.51
CA TYR A 270 -2.97 12.78 19.43
C TYR A 270 -3.95 12.42 18.31
N GLY A 271 -4.31 13.36 17.45
CA GLY A 271 -5.24 13.12 16.36
C GLY A 271 -6.04 14.34 15.91
N LEU A 272 -7.17 14.07 15.25
CA LEU A 272 -8.03 15.06 14.62
C LEU A 272 -9.43 15.05 15.25
N ILE A 273 -10.00 16.24 15.41
CA ILE A 273 -11.40 16.46 15.76
C ILE A 273 -12.03 17.28 14.65
N PHE A 274 -13.16 16.84 14.11
CA PHE A 274 -13.90 17.58 13.09
C PHE A 274 -15.35 17.11 13.06
N ASN A 275 -16.20 17.88 12.39
CA ASN A 275 -17.60 17.56 12.18
C ASN A 275 -17.82 17.12 10.72
N ILE A 276 -18.42 15.94 10.50
CA ILE A 276 -18.92 15.56 9.17
C ILE A 276 -20.33 16.10 9.03
N SER A 277 -20.53 16.98 8.05
CA SER A 277 -21.79 17.65 7.76
C SER A 277 -22.36 17.19 6.42
N ARG A 278 -23.66 16.93 6.40
CA ARG A 278 -24.50 16.64 5.22
C ARG A 278 -25.88 17.25 5.44
N ASP A 279 -26.70 17.37 4.40
CA ASP A 279 -28.06 17.93 4.47
C ASP A 279 -28.92 17.41 5.64
N GLU A 280 -28.70 16.16 6.05
CA GLU A 280 -29.43 15.45 7.11
C GLU A 280 -28.96 15.80 8.54
N GLY A 281 -27.80 16.46 8.69
CA GLY A 281 -27.24 16.83 9.98
C GLY A 281 -25.70 16.80 10.02
N SER A 282 -25.17 17.06 11.21
CA SER A 282 -23.73 17.09 11.48
C SER A 282 -23.39 16.16 12.65
N VAL A 283 -22.28 15.45 12.55
CA VAL A 283 -21.77 14.55 13.60
C VAL A 283 -20.28 14.77 13.82
N GLN A 284 -19.86 14.82 15.08
CA GLN A 284 -18.46 14.94 15.43
C GLN A 284 -17.74 13.60 15.28
N VAL A 285 -16.54 13.65 14.71
CA VAL A 285 -15.58 12.55 14.64
C VAL A 285 -14.34 12.93 15.43
N LEU A 286 -13.91 12.02 16.30
CA LEU A 286 -12.63 12.08 17.00
C LEU A 286 -11.81 10.87 16.54
N THR A 287 -10.66 11.11 15.92
CA THR A 287 -9.80 10.05 15.40
C THR A 287 -8.36 10.26 15.82
N ARG A 288 -7.57 9.18 15.88
CA ARG A 288 -6.13 9.21 16.16
C ARG A 288 -5.27 9.43 14.90
N LEU A 289 -5.92 9.60 13.76
CA LEU A 289 -5.27 9.84 12.48
C LEU A 289 -4.65 11.24 12.45
N ILE A 290 -3.59 11.39 11.66
CA ILE A 290 -2.86 12.66 11.51
C ILE A 290 -3.01 13.17 10.08
N GLY A 291 -3.13 14.49 9.93
CA GLY A 291 -3.08 15.17 8.63
C GLY A 291 -4.45 15.41 7.99
N LEU A 292 -4.62 16.60 7.39
CA LEU A 292 -5.86 17.00 6.73
C LEU A 292 -6.23 16.10 5.54
N HIS A 293 -5.24 15.58 4.81
CA HIS A 293 -5.50 14.61 3.74
C HIS A 293 -6.17 13.32 4.26
N ASN A 294 -5.97 12.95 5.53
CA ASN A 294 -6.71 11.83 6.12
C ASN A 294 -8.15 12.21 6.45
N VAL A 295 -8.46 13.47 6.76
CA VAL A 295 -9.86 13.95 6.80
C VAL A 295 -10.50 13.82 5.42
N SER A 296 -9.80 14.23 4.35
CA SER A 296 -10.28 14.07 2.96
C SER A 296 -10.54 12.61 2.61
N ASN A 297 -9.61 11.69 2.91
CA ASN A 297 -9.81 10.24 2.74
C ASN A 297 -11.00 9.72 3.56
N LEU A 298 -11.17 10.20 4.80
CA LEU A 298 -12.28 9.86 5.67
C LEU A 298 -13.62 10.31 5.08
N LEU A 299 -13.71 11.49 4.46
CA LEU A 299 -14.92 11.94 3.76
C LEU A 299 -15.26 11.07 2.55
N LEU A 300 -14.25 10.62 1.79
CA LEU A 300 -14.44 9.65 0.71
C LEU A 300 -15.01 8.34 1.25
N VAL A 301 -14.43 7.81 2.33
CA VAL A 301 -14.93 6.60 3.01
C VAL A 301 -16.37 6.81 3.49
N ALA A 302 -16.68 7.98 4.06
CA ALA A 302 -18.03 8.32 4.50
C ALA A 302 -19.02 8.31 3.33
N GLY A 303 -18.66 8.88 2.18
CA GLY A 303 -19.48 8.84 0.97
C GLY A 303 -19.74 7.42 0.46
N VAL A 304 -18.71 6.56 0.46
CA VAL A 304 -18.87 5.15 0.10
C VAL A 304 -19.81 4.43 1.08
N LEU A 305 -19.61 4.59 2.39
CA LEU A 305 -20.44 3.93 3.40
C LEU A 305 -21.90 4.41 3.34
N GLN A 306 -22.14 5.71 3.11
CA GLN A 306 -23.47 6.25 2.90
C GLN A 306 -24.15 5.70 1.64
N GLU A 307 -23.42 5.54 0.54
CA GLU A 307 -23.93 4.89 -0.67
C GLU A 307 -24.24 3.40 -0.48
N LEU A 308 -23.53 2.73 0.43
CA LEU A 308 -23.86 1.38 0.90
C LEU A 308 -25.03 1.37 1.92
N GLY A 309 -25.68 2.51 2.15
CA GLY A 309 -26.88 2.64 2.99
C GLY A 309 -26.61 2.85 4.48
N TRP A 310 -25.38 3.21 4.87
CA TRP A 310 -25.07 3.49 6.28
C TRP A 310 -25.52 4.89 6.69
N PRO A 311 -26.24 5.05 7.81
CA PRO A 311 -26.58 6.37 8.32
C PRO A 311 -25.33 7.09 8.83
N LEU A 312 -25.33 8.42 8.73
CA LEU A 312 -24.18 9.27 9.09
C LEU A 312 -23.64 9.00 10.50
N SER A 313 -24.53 8.74 11.47
CA SER A 313 -24.14 8.39 12.85
C SER A 313 -23.37 7.07 12.97
N ARG A 314 -23.77 6.03 12.21
CA ARG A 314 -23.06 4.74 12.17
C ARG A 314 -21.69 4.90 11.52
N THR A 315 -21.63 5.66 10.43
CA THR A 315 -20.40 6.00 9.70
C THR A 315 -19.39 6.70 10.63
N ALA A 316 -19.79 7.77 11.32
CA ALA A 316 -18.91 8.52 12.21
C ALA A 316 -18.40 7.71 13.41
N ARG A 317 -19.24 6.84 13.99
CA ARG A 317 -18.83 5.92 15.06
C ARG A 317 -17.67 5.04 14.62
N VAL A 318 -17.83 4.35 13.50
CA VAL A 318 -16.80 3.42 13.00
C VAL A 318 -15.55 4.17 12.55
N MET A 319 -15.69 5.36 11.96
CA MET A 319 -14.53 6.19 11.58
C MET A 319 -13.66 6.61 12.77
N SER A 320 -14.25 6.77 13.96
CA SER A 320 -13.53 7.10 15.19
C SER A 320 -12.66 5.93 15.69
N GLU A 321 -12.95 4.70 15.24
CA GLU A 321 -12.24 3.48 15.61
C GLU A 321 -11.18 3.06 14.56
N LEU A 322 -11.19 3.69 13.38
CA LEU A 322 -10.22 3.43 12.32
C LEU A 322 -8.80 3.75 12.78
N ARG A 323 -7.86 2.87 12.42
CA ARG A 323 -6.44 2.98 12.72
C ARG A 323 -5.66 3.43 11.49
N PRO A 324 -4.46 4.02 11.65
CA PRO A 324 -3.56 4.26 10.54
C PRO A 324 -3.33 2.96 9.75
N VAL A 325 -3.33 3.09 8.43
CA VAL A 325 -2.98 1.97 7.55
C VAL A 325 -1.48 1.72 7.64
N GLU A 326 -1.11 0.46 7.52
CA GLU A 326 0.27 0.01 7.54
C GLU A 326 1.16 0.86 6.62
N GLY A 327 2.18 1.51 7.19
CA GLY A 327 3.10 2.37 6.45
C GLY A 327 2.52 3.68 5.91
N ARG A 328 1.38 4.16 6.42
CA ARG A 328 0.71 5.42 6.01
C ARG A 328 0.51 6.34 7.22
N LEU A 329 1.41 7.30 7.39
CA LEU A 329 1.56 8.13 8.60
C LEU A 329 1.35 7.32 9.89
N GLN A 330 1.98 6.14 9.92
CA GLN A 330 1.86 5.21 11.02
C GLN A 330 2.78 5.66 12.15
N ILE A 331 2.19 6.02 13.29
CA ILE A 331 2.95 6.29 14.51
C ILE A 331 3.51 4.96 15.02
N VAL A 332 4.82 4.93 15.27
CA VAL A 332 5.51 3.80 15.89
C VAL A 332 5.65 4.09 17.38
N GLU A 333 5.16 3.18 18.21
CA GLU A 333 5.27 3.25 19.66
C GLU A 333 6.43 2.38 20.17
N ALA A 334 6.97 2.68 21.35
CA ALA A 334 7.92 1.81 22.02
C ALA A 334 7.19 0.63 22.67
N ASP A 335 7.78 -0.57 22.65
CA ASP A 335 7.16 -1.76 23.26
C ASP A 335 7.32 -1.78 24.80
N ALA A 336 8.33 -1.09 25.34
CA ALA A 336 8.62 -1.06 26.76
C ALA A 336 9.28 0.25 27.21
N GLY A 337 9.01 0.65 28.46
CA GLY A 337 9.57 1.84 29.12
C GLY A 337 8.69 3.10 29.01
N PRO A 338 9.04 4.18 29.74
CA PRO A 338 8.33 5.45 29.64
C PRO A 338 8.54 6.09 28.25
N ALA A 339 7.48 6.65 27.67
CA ALA A 339 7.49 7.33 26.38
C ALA A 339 8.26 8.67 26.44
N ASN A 340 9.59 8.61 26.56
CA ASN A 340 10.51 9.76 26.63
C ASN A 340 11.27 9.98 25.30
N GLY A 341 10.73 9.45 24.19
CA GLY A 341 11.29 9.58 22.84
C GLY A 341 10.53 10.60 21.97
N PRO A 342 11.08 10.96 20.80
CA PRO A 342 10.34 11.70 19.78
C PRO A 342 9.13 10.89 19.30
N MET A 343 8.19 11.57 18.65
CA MET A 343 7.17 10.87 17.87
C MET A 343 7.82 10.33 16.59
N VAL A 344 7.81 9.01 16.37
CA VAL A 344 8.33 8.42 15.12
C VAL A 344 7.15 8.03 14.23
N VAL A 345 7.19 8.46 12.97
CA VAL A 345 6.13 8.25 11.99
C VAL A 345 6.71 7.61 10.75
N VAL A 346 6.14 6.50 10.30
CA VAL A 346 6.52 5.80 9.06
C VAL A 346 5.49 6.09 7.96
N ASP A 347 5.97 6.48 6.78
CA ASP A 347 5.11 6.77 5.63
C ASP A 347 5.71 6.30 4.29
N TYR A 348 4.84 5.92 3.35
CA TYR A 348 5.19 5.48 2.00
C TYR A 348 5.49 6.63 1.01
N ALA A 349 5.57 7.88 1.48
CA ALA A 349 5.85 9.05 0.66
C ALA A 349 7.18 8.92 -0.10
N HIS A 350 7.09 8.51 -1.37
CA HIS A 350 8.24 8.27 -2.27
C HIS A 350 8.18 9.13 -3.54
N THR A 351 7.35 10.17 -3.54
CA THR A 351 7.24 11.20 -4.60
C THR A 351 7.31 12.59 -3.96
N PRO A 352 7.64 13.66 -4.72
CA PRO A 352 7.73 15.02 -4.18
C PRO A 352 6.41 15.48 -3.50
N ASP A 353 5.28 15.28 -4.17
CA ASP A 353 3.95 15.64 -3.63
C ASP A 353 3.57 14.81 -2.41
N ALA A 354 3.84 13.50 -2.40
CA ALA A 354 3.55 12.67 -1.23
C ALA A 354 4.40 13.09 -0.02
N LEU A 355 5.68 13.43 -0.24
CA LEU A 355 6.58 13.90 0.81
C LEU A 355 6.16 15.27 1.35
N GLU A 356 5.77 16.19 0.47
CA GLU A 356 5.22 17.49 0.85
C GLU A 356 3.97 17.36 1.71
N ARG A 357 3.03 16.49 1.31
CA ARG A 357 1.81 16.22 2.07
C ARG A 357 2.09 15.60 3.43
N ALA A 358 3.02 14.65 3.50
CA ALA A 358 3.41 14.00 4.76
C ALA A 358 4.07 15.01 5.73
N LEU A 359 5.03 15.80 5.26
CA LEU A 359 5.69 16.82 6.08
C LEU A 359 4.73 17.93 6.49
N GLY A 360 3.87 18.39 5.59
CA GLY A 360 2.83 19.37 5.88
C GLY A 360 1.83 18.88 6.93
N ALA A 361 1.41 17.60 6.84
CA ALA A 361 0.54 16.99 7.84
C ALA A 361 1.17 16.90 9.22
N LEU A 362 2.49 16.70 9.30
CA LEU A 362 3.22 16.62 10.56
C LEU A 362 3.56 18.00 11.14
N ARG A 363 3.53 19.06 10.34
CA ARG A 363 3.88 20.42 10.79
C ARG A 363 2.97 20.93 11.91
N SER A 364 1.66 20.78 11.76
CA SER A 364 0.69 21.15 12.81
C SER A 364 0.89 20.34 14.09
N VAL A 365 1.27 19.07 13.98
CA VAL A 365 1.58 18.21 15.13
C VAL A 365 2.89 18.66 15.80
N ALA A 366 3.92 18.98 15.02
CA ALA A 366 5.20 19.47 15.54
C ALA A 366 5.02 20.79 16.30
N GLU A 367 4.24 21.72 15.75
CA GLU A 367 3.91 22.99 16.39
C GLU A 367 3.13 22.79 17.70
N ALA A 368 2.11 21.91 17.70
CA ALA A 368 1.36 21.59 18.92
C ALA A 368 2.23 20.93 20.01
N ARG A 369 3.31 20.25 19.62
CA ARG A 369 4.30 19.65 20.53
C ARG A 369 5.41 20.62 20.94
N GLY A 370 5.55 21.76 20.26
CA GLY A 370 6.71 22.66 20.40
C GLY A 370 8.03 22.03 19.92
N GLY A 371 7.97 21.10 18.97
CA GLY A 371 9.09 20.33 18.45
C GLY A 371 9.45 20.64 17.00
N ARG A 372 10.50 19.97 16.51
CA ARG A 372 10.98 20.04 15.12
C ARG A 372 10.65 18.76 14.36
N ILE A 373 10.71 18.82 13.04
CA ILE A 373 10.59 17.64 12.17
C ILE A 373 11.97 17.25 11.62
N VAL A 374 12.34 16.00 11.85
CA VAL A 374 13.49 15.34 11.20
C VAL A 374 12.97 14.38 10.15
N CYS A 375 13.35 14.57 8.90
CA CYS A 375 12.95 13.72 7.78
C CYS A 375 14.10 12.77 7.40
N VAL A 376 13.85 11.47 7.46
CA VAL A 376 14.75 10.41 6.97
C VAL A 376 14.14 9.81 5.72
N PHE A 377 14.81 9.93 4.58
CA PHE A 377 14.28 9.38 3.34
C PHE A 377 15.37 9.03 2.33
N GLY A 378 14.98 8.21 1.35
CA GLY A 378 15.79 7.84 0.20
C GLY A 378 14.96 7.80 -1.07
N CYS A 379 15.60 7.53 -2.21
CA CYS A 379 14.93 7.27 -3.47
C CYS A 379 15.28 5.87 -3.98
N GLY A 380 14.32 5.18 -4.58
CA GLY A 380 14.59 3.90 -5.25
C GLY A 380 15.41 4.09 -6.54
N GLY A 381 16.39 3.21 -6.75
CA GLY A 381 17.10 3.10 -8.03
C GLY A 381 16.29 2.40 -9.11
N SER A 382 16.73 2.47 -10.37
CA SER A 382 16.06 2.01 -11.59
C SER A 382 14.62 2.52 -11.71
N ARG A 383 14.39 3.78 -11.33
CA ARG A 383 13.10 4.50 -11.33
C ARG A 383 13.31 5.91 -11.87
N ASP A 384 12.23 6.69 -11.95
CA ASP A 384 12.29 8.11 -12.33
C ASP A 384 13.36 8.86 -11.51
N ALA A 385 14.42 9.30 -12.18
CA ALA A 385 15.51 10.06 -11.57
C ALA A 385 15.16 11.55 -11.43
N GLY A 386 14.21 12.07 -12.22
CA GLY A 386 13.83 13.47 -12.24
C GLY A 386 13.20 13.93 -10.93
N LYS A 387 12.57 13.01 -10.18
CA LYS A 387 11.99 13.34 -8.87
C LYS A 387 13.01 13.51 -7.73
N ARG A 388 14.25 13.03 -7.87
CA ARG A 388 15.21 12.94 -6.75
C ARG A 388 15.56 14.32 -6.19
N SER A 389 15.94 15.25 -7.06
CA SER A 389 16.25 16.64 -6.67
C SER A 389 15.00 17.36 -6.14
N LEU A 390 13.83 17.15 -6.76
CA LEU A 390 12.57 17.73 -6.29
C LEU A 390 12.21 17.26 -4.88
N MET A 391 12.42 15.98 -4.55
CA MET A 391 12.21 15.46 -3.20
C MET A 391 13.21 16.06 -2.19
N GLY A 392 14.47 16.26 -2.59
CA GLY A 392 15.46 16.98 -1.79
C GLY A 392 14.99 18.40 -1.42
N ALA A 393 14.56 19.17 -2.42
CA ALA A 393 14.05 20.53 -2.24
C ALA A 393 12.81 20.59 -1.33
N VAL A 394 11.89 19.64 -1.49
CA VAL A 394 10.70 19.53 -0.63
C VAL A 394 11.09 19.23 0.82
N ALA A 395 11.99 18.26 1.03
CA ALA A 395 12.45 17.88 2.37
C ALA A 395 13.15 19.05 3.07
N GLU A 396 14.04 19.75 2.38
CA GLU A 396 14.74 20.92 2.93
C GLU A 396 13.77 22.02 3.35
N ARG A 397 12.79 22.33 2.50
CA ARG A 397 11.84 23.41 2.75
C ARG A 397 10.91 23.12 3.94
N LEU A 398 10.55 21.85 4.15
CA LEU A 398 9.46 21.47 5.06
C LEU A 398 9.92 20.71 6.31
N ALA A 399 11.15 20.22 6.36
CA ALA A 399 11.74 19.60 7.55
C ALA A 399 12.79 20.52 8.17
N ASP A 400 12.97 20.43 9.48
CA ASP A 400 13.97 21.20 10.21
C ASP A 400 15.36 20.56 10.10
N ARG A 401 15.41 19.23 9.88
CA ARG A 401 16.62 18.48 9.56
C ARG A 401 16.29 17.38 8.57
N VAL A 402 17.21 17.12 7.65
CA VAL A 402 17.09 16.07 6.64
C VAL A 402 18.24 15.08 6.79
N ILE A 403 17.91 13.79 6.74
CA ILE A 403 18.85 12.67 6.67
C ILE A 403 18.56 11.91 5.37
N VAL A 404 19.51 11.95 4.44
CA VAL A 404 19.42 11.22 3.17
C VAL A 404 20.03 9.84 3.37
N THR A 405 19.28 8.81 2.99
CA THR A 405 19.67 7.41 3.15
C THR A 405 19.24 6.54 1.98
N ASN A 406 19.55 5.25 2.02
CA ASN A 406 19.08 4.29 1.03
C ASN A 406 17.60 3.95 1.21
N ASP A 407 16.90 3.78 0.09
CA ASP A 407 15.61 3.10 0.00
C ASP A 407 15.87 1.69 -0.55
N ASN A 408 15.55 1.43 -1.82
CA ASN A 408 15.93 0.26 -2.60
C ASN A 408 16.86 0.72 -3.73
N PRO A 409 18.19 0.70 -3.56
CA PRO A 409 19.13 1.10 -4.60
C PRO A 409 19.03 0.27 -5.89
N ARG A 410 18.58 -0.98 -5.80
CA ARG A 410 18.51 -1.93 -6.93
C ARG A 410 19.88 -2.01 -7.63
N ASP A 411 19.92 -1.73 -8.92
CA ASP A 411 21.15 -1.83 -9.74
C ASP A 411 21.93 -0.51 -9.82
N GLU A 412 21.40 0.58 -9.26
CA GLU A 412 22.07 1.88 -9.24
C GLU A 412 23.04 2.02 -8.04
N ASP A 413 24.04 2.87 -8.19
CA ASP A 413 24.97 3.22 -7.11
C ASP A 413 24.25 4.04 -6.01
N PRO A 414 24.19 3.54 -4.75
CA PRO A 414 23.64 4.26 -3.61
C PRO A 414 24.14 5.70 -3.48
N ALA A 415 25.45 5.93 -3.65
CA ALA A 415 26.04 7.25 -3.49
C ALA A 415 25.59 8.22 -4.58
N ALA A 416 25.39 7.73 -5.81
CA ALA A 416 24.88 8.53 -6.92
C ALA A 416 23.41 8.94 -6.70
N ILE A 417 22.59 8.03 -6.15
CA ILE A 417 21.20 8.35 -5.80
C ILE A 417 21.16 9.45 -4.72
N ALA A 418 21.95 9.29 -3.65
CA ALA A 418 22.03 10.27 -2.58
C ALA A 418 22.49 11.64 -3.10
N ALA A 419 23.55 11.68 -3.92
CA ALA A 419 24.04 12.91 -4.53
C ALA A 419 22.97 13.60 -5.41
N ALA A 420 22.16 12.84 -6.14
CA ALA A 420 21.07 13.39 -6.93
C ALA A 420 19.96 14.00 -6.06
N ILE A 421 19.66 13.43 -4.89
CA ILE A 421 18.73 14.03 -3.92
C ILE A 421 19.33 15.35 -3.39
N VAL A 422 20.57 15.31 -2.92
CA VAL A 422 21.28 16.47 -2.34
C VAL A 422 21.42 17.62 -3.34
N SER A 423 21.53 17.34 -4.64
CA SER A 423 21.59 18.38 -5.68
C SER A 423 20.37 19.28 -5.76
N GLY A 424 19.24 18.88 -5.17
CA GLY A 424 18.05 19.70 -5.03
C GLY A 424 18.00 20.55 -3.76
N MET A 425 19.03 20.51 -2.92
CA MET A 425 19.10 21.19 -1.64
C MET A 425 20.16 22.29 -1.66
N GLU A 426 19.92 23.37 -0.90
CA GLU A 426 20.89 24.44 -0.70
C GLU A 426 21.86 24.13 0.45
N HIS A 427 21.38 23.49 1.52
CA HIS A 427 22.14 23.10 2.69
C HIS A 427 22.48 21.60 2.66
N GLU A 428 23.72 21.28 3.06
CA GLU A 428 24.19 19.90 3.11
C GLU A 428 23.45 19.11 4.21
N PRO A 429 22.70 18.05 3.85
CA PRO A 429 22.06 17.20 4.85
C PRO A 429 23.07 16.23 5.47
N LEU A 430 22.63 15.50 6.50
CA LEU A 430 23.36 14.29 6.90
C LEU A 430 23.10 13.21 5.85
N VAL A 431 24.17 12.66 5.27
CA VAL A 431 24.09 11.48 4.39
C VAL A 431 24.56 10.26 5.18
N GLU A 432 23.66 9.31 5.42
CA GLU A 432 23.94 8.03 6.06
C GLU A 432 23.30 6.94 5.20
N LEU A 433 24.10 6.21 4.41
CA LEU A 433 23.60 5.27 3.42
C LEU A 433 23.10 3.96 4.05
N ASP A 434 23.52 3.63 5.27
CA ASP A 434 22.90 2.55 6.03
C ASP A 434 21.57 3.04 6.62
N ARG A 435 20.45 2.52 6.09
CA ARG A 435 19.11 2.95 6.51
C ARG A 435 18.84 2.65 7.98
N ALA A 436 19.36 1.54 8.53
CA ALA A 436 19.23 1.26 9.96
C ALA A 436 19.99 2.31 10.77
N ALA A 437 21.25 2.59 10.41
CA ALA A 437 22.05 3.61 11.07
C ALA A 437 21.41 5.01 10.99
N ALA A 438 20.80 5.36 9.86
CA ALA A 438 20.06 6.61 9.68
C ALA A 438 18.86 6.71 10.62
N ILE A 439 18.06 5.64 10.73
CA ILE A 439 16.89 5.57 11.64
C ILE A 439 17.35 5.69 13.09
N LEU A 440 18.34 4.91 13.51
CA LEU A 440 18.90 4.94 14.86
C LEU A 440 19.41 6.35 15.21
N THR A 441 20.18 6.95 14.29
CA THR A 441 20.72 8.31 14.45
C THR A 441 19.61 9.35 14.57
N ALA A 442 18.58 9.26 13.74
CA ALA A 442 17.44 10.18 13.77
C ALA A 442 16.71 10.12 15.11
N VAL A 443 16.39 8.91 15.58
CA VAL A 443 15.63 8.68 16.82
C VAL A 443 16.45 9.02 18.07
N TRP A 444 17.75 8.77 18.09
CA TRP A 444 18.57 9.04 19.28
C TRP A 444 19.05 10.49 19.39
N CYS A 445 19.17 11.20 18.27
CA CYS A 445 19.64 12.59 18.25
C CYS A 445 18.53 13.65 18.27
N THR A 446 17.26 13.26 18.48
CA THR A 446 16.10 14.16 18.57
C THR A 446 15.59 14.35 20.00
N GLN A 447 14.93 15.48 20.26
CA GLN A 447 14.30 15.76 21.54
C GLN A 447 12.92 15.07 21.65
N PRO A 448 12.38 14.84 22.86
CA PRO A 448 11.06 14.22 23.03
C PRO A 448 9.91 14.98 22.35
N ALA A 449 10.03 16.30 22.22
CA ALA A 449 9.03 17.12 21.52
C ALA A 449 9.05 16.92 19.99
N ASP A 450 10.20 16.51 19.44
CA ASP A 450 10.41 16.40 18.00
C ASP A 450 9.63 15.24 17.37
N ILE A 451 9.52 15.29 16.05
CA ILE A 451 8.94 14.26 15.20
C ILE A 451 10.03 13.74 14.25
N VAL A 452 10.15 12.43 14.12
CA VAL A 452 10.98 11.76 13.12
C VAL A 452 10.07 11.13 12.08
N LEU A 453 10.10 11.63 10.84
CA LEU A 453 9.43 11.02 9.70
C LEU A 453 10.41 10.08 8.99
N LEU A 454 10.05 8.80 8.90
CA LEU A 454 10.70 7.80 8.07
C LEU A 454 9.88 7.62 6.79
N ALA A 455 10.34 8.22 5.69
CA ALA A 455 9.62 8.23 4.42
C ALA A 455 10.26 7.29 3.38
N GLY A 456 9.45 6.87 2.41
CA GLY A 456 9.84 6.08 1.24
C GLY A 456 9.30 4.65 1.28
N LYS A 457 9.69 3.86 2.28
CA LYS A 457 9.39 2.42 2.34
C LYS A 457 8.00 2.07 2.84
N GLY A 458 7.46 2.85 3.80
CA GLY A 458 6.13 2.65 4.35
C GLY A 458 5.90 1.24 4.92
N HIS A 459 5.23 0.38 4.15
CA HIS A 459 4.88 -1.00 4.51
C HIS A 459 5.90 -2.04 4.02
N GLU A 460 6.86 -1.63 3.18
CA GLU A 460 7.87 -2.54 2.63
C GLU A 460 8.79 -3.07 3.73
N THR A 461 8.93 -4.40 3.78
CA THR A 461 9.73 -5.14 4.78
C THR A 461 11.03 -5.70 4.22
N TYR A 462 11.54 -5.13 3.12
CA TYR A 462 12.79 -5.55 2.50
C TYR A 462 13.59 -4.37 1.95
N GLN A 463 14.90 -4.54 1.81
CA GLN A 463 15.77 -3.65 1.04
C GLN A 463 16.39 -4.42 -0.13
N GLU A 464 16.31 -3.85 -1.34
CA GLU A 464 16.82 -4.48 -2.57
C GLU A 464 18.12 -3.83 -3.06
N ILE A 465 19.19 -4.62 -3.14
CA ILE A 465 20.51 -4.21 -3.64
C ILE A 465 20.99 -5.27 -4.65
N ARG A 466 21.23 -4.86 -5.90
CA ARG A 466 21.70 -5.72 -7.00
C ARG A 466 20.92 -7.03 -7.14
N GLY A 467 19.60 -6.94 -7.09
CA GLY A 467 18.68 -8.08 -7.18
C GLY A 467 18.55 -8.93 -5.92
N VAL A 468 19.30 -8.65 -4.85
CA VAL A 468 19.17 -9.34 -3.55
C VAL A 468 18.22 -8.55 -2.67
N ARG A 469 17.14 -9.20 -2.22
CA ARG A 469 16.21 -8.65 -1.23
C ARG A 469 16.54 -9.19 0.16
N SER A 470 17.02 -8.31 1.03
CA SER A 470 17.26 -8.62 2.44
C SER A 470 16.09 -8.11 3.30
N PRO A 471 15.69 -8.80 4.37
CA PRO A 471 14.69 -8.29 5.31
C PRO A 471 15.10 -6.92 5.86
N PHE A 472 14.18 -5.96 5.85
CA PHE A 472 14.38 -4.63 6.41
C PHE A 472 13.03 -3.92 6.61
N ASP A 473 12.69 -3.58 7.85
CA ASP A 473 11.44 -2.89 8.17
C ASP A 473 11.70 -1.60 8.99
N ASP A 474 11.33 -0.45 8.42
CA ASP A 474 11.44 0.87 9.07
C ASP A 474 10.77 0.89 10.46
N ARG A 475 9.63 0.21 10.59
CA ARG A 475 8.83 0.21 11.81
C ARG A 475 9.50 -0.61 12.88
N GLU A 476 10.12 -1.72 12.51
CA GLU A 476 10.83 -2.57 13.45
C GLU A 476 12.11 -1.90 13.95
N TRP A 477 12.88 -1.29 13.05
CA TRP A 477 14.04 -0.48 13.40
C TRP A 477 13.66 0.74 14.25
N ALA A 478 12.57 1.44 13.94
CA ALA A 478 12.06 2.55 14.76
C ALA A 478 11.64 2.09 16.16
N ARG A 479 10.91 0.97 16.25
CA ARG A 479 10.43 0.39 17.51
C ARG A 479 11.61 -0.02 18.40
N PHE A 480 12.61 -0.64 17.81
CA PHE A 480 13.87 -0.97 18.48
C PHE A 480 14.61 0.29 18.93
N ALA A 481 14.75 1.30 18.07
CA ALA A 481 15.43 2.55 18.40
C ALA A 481 14.77 3.28 19.59
N LEU A 482 13.44 3.33 19.61
CA LEU A 482 12.65 3.90 20.71
C LEU A 482 12.82 3.11 22.00
N THR A 483 12.77 1.78 21.93
CA THR A 483 12.92 0.88 23.09
C THR A 483 14.32 0.95 23.67
N TRP A 484 15.36 0.92 22.83
CA TRP A 484 16.76 1.06 23.26
C TRP A 484 17.02 2.45 23.85
N ARG A 485 16.44 3.51 23.29
CA ARG A 485 16.57 4.85 23.88
C ARG A 485 16.03 4.90 25.31
N ALA A 486 14.93 4.20 25.59
CA ALA A 486 14.37 4.11 26.95
C ALA A 486 15.25 3.25 27.88
N CYS A 487 16.07 2.34 27.33
CA CYS A 487 16.85 1.35 28.08
C CYS A 487 18.23 1.13 27.43
N PRO A 488 19.27 1.88 27.84
CA PRO A 488 20.51 2.01 27.07
C PRO A 488 21.42 0.77 27.09
N VAL A 489 21.15 -0.21 27.96
CA VAL A 489 22.06 -1.34 28.17
C VAL A 489 21.60 -2.57 27.41
N ILE A 490 22.44 -3.03 26.48
CA ILE A 490 22.30 -4.29 25.75
C ILE A 490 23.34 -5.28 26.25
N THR A 491 22.95 -6.54 26.44
CA THR A 491 23.87 -7.65 26.75
C THR A 491 23.57 -8.87 25.89
N SER A 492 24.61 -9.59 25.47
CA SER A 492 24.48 -10.90 24.81
C SER A 492 24.72 -12.07 25.77
N ASP A 493 25.03 -11.82 27.05
CA ASP A 493 25.21 -12.87 28.06
C ASP A 493 23.96 -12.98 28.95
N SER A 494 23.15 -14.01 28.67
CA SER A 494 21.90 -14.31 29.38
C SER A 494 22.10 -14.49 30.89
N ARG A 495 23.31 -14.84 31.36
CA ARG A 495 23.68 -15.02 32.77
C ARG A 495 23.96 -13.70 33.49
N THR A 496 24.13 -12.60 32.75
CA THR A 496 24.41 -11.27 33.30
C THR A 496 23.29 -10.26 33.09
N VAL A 497 22.27 -10.58 32.27
CA VAL A 497 21.02 -9.83 32.14
C VAL A 497 20.50 -9.33 33.49
N ALA A 498 20.23 -8.04 33.57
CA ALA A 498 19.59 -7.37 34.70
C ALA A 498 18.24 -6.78 34.26
N PRO A 499 17.33 -6.51 35.21
CA PRO A 499 16.05 -5.87 34.93
C PRO A 499 16.22 -4.57 34.12
N GLY A 500 15.45 -4.41 33.04
CA GLY A 500 15.50 -3.22 32.19
C GLY A 500 16.53 -3.27 31.06
N GLN A 501 17.25 -4.39 30.88
CA GLN A 501 18.19 -4.56 29.76
C GLN A 501 17.53 -5.20 28.54
N ILE A 502 18.14 -5.00 27.38
CA ILE A 502 17.79 -5.70 26.14
C ILE A 502 18.78 -6.86 25.94
N PHE A 503 18.26 -8.04 25.63
CA PHE A 503 19.07 -9.22 25.35
C PHE A 503 19.33 -9.37 23.85
N LEU A 504 20.59 -9.55 23.45
CA LEU A 504 20.98 -9.78 22.06
C LEU A 504 21.25 -11.27 21.84
N ALA A 505 20.32 -11.96 21.17
CA ALA A 505 20.39 -13.39 20.87
C ALA A 505 21.28 -13.64 19.65
N LEU A 506 22.58 -13.74 19.87
CA LEU A 506 23.55 -14.05 18.82
C LEU A 506 23.64 -15.56 18.58
N SER A 507 23.53 -16.00 17.32
CA SER A 507 23.84 -17.37 16.93
C SER A 507 25.34 -17.51 16.67
N GLY A 508 26.02 -18.35 17.45
CA GLY A 508 27.45 -18.66 17.30
C GLY A 508 27.69 -20.14 17.00
N GLU A 509 28.95 -20.50 16.75
CA GLU A 509 29.32 -21.88 16.36
C GLU A 509 29.01 -22.94 17.44
N ARG A 510 28.96 -22.53 18.72
CA ARG A 510 28.80 -23.44 19.87
C ARG A 510 27.49 -23.29 20.61
N PHE A 511 26.86 -22.12 20.50
CA PHE A 511 25.66 -21.76 21.26
C PHE A 511 24.78 -20.88 20.39
N ASP A 512 23.48 -21.12 20.46
CA ASP A 512 22.49 -20.24 19.88
C ASP A 512 21.87 -19.38 20.98
N GLY A 513 22.04 -18.05 20.90
CA GLY A 513 21.45 -17.10 21.85
C GLY A 513 19.93 -17.23 21.96
N HIS A 514 19.26 -17.72 20.91
CA HIS A 514 17.81 -17.91 20.87
C HIS A 514 17.32 -18.90 21.93
N ASP A 515 18.12 -19.91 22.26
CA ASP A 515 17.81 -20.90 23.31
C ASP A 515 17.75 -20.26 24.71
N TYR A 516 18.28 -19.05 24.88
CA TYR A 516 18.39 -18.37 26.17
C TYR A 516 17.46 -17.15 26.30
N VAL A 517 16.58 -16.91 25.33
CA VAL A 517 15.66 -15.76 25.37
C VAL A 517 14.67 -15.88 26.54
N GLU A 518 14.14 -17.08 26.81
CA GLU A 518 13.29 -17.33 27.98
C GLU A 518 14.05 -17.08 29.29
N GLN A 519 15.31 -17.52 29.36
CA GLN A 519 16.16 -17.26 30.53
C GLN A 519 16.40 -15.76 30.74
N ALA A 520 16.68 -15.02 29.67
CA ALA A 520 16.87 -13.57 29.73
C ALA A 520 15.59 -12.86 30.19
N ALA A 521 14.43 -13.24 29.65
CA ALA A 521 13.12 -12.75 30.07
C ALA A 521 12.88 -13.01 31.56
N GLY A 522 13.12 -14.23 32.04
CA GLY A 522 13.00 -14.60 33.46
C GLY A 522 13.94 -13.81 34.40
N ARG A 523 15.00 -13.20 33.87
CA ARG A 523 15.94 -12.34 34.61
C ARG A 523 15.62 -10.84 34.48
N GLY A 524 14.53 -10.49 33.80
CA GLY A 524 14.02 -9.14 33.68
C GLY A 524 14.48 -8.40 32.42
N ALA A 525 14.97 -9.10 31.39
CA ALA A 525 15.08 -8.48 30.07
C ALA A 525 13.72 -7.92 29.65
N ILE A 526 13.71 -6.70 29.15
CA ILE A 526 12.47 -6.05 28.70
C ILE A 526 12.19 -6.27 27.22
N ALA A 527 13.19 -6.74 26.47
CA ALA A 527 13.08 -7.09 25.07
C ALA A 527 14.28 -7.95 24.66
N ALA A 528 14.16 -8.62 23.52
CA ALA A 528 15.24 -9.34 22.85
C ALA A 528 15.39 -8.92 21.40
N VAL A 529 16.62 -8.90 20.89
CA VAL A 529 16.92 -8.83 19.46
C VAL A 529 17.26 -10.24 19.01
N VAL A 530 16.54 -10.74 18.01
CA VAL A 530 16.57 -12.12 17.55
C VAL A 530 16.66 -12.19 16.02
N ALA A 531 17.26 -13.23 15.46
CA ALA A 531 17.23 -13.52 14.04
C ALA A 531 15.92 -14.21 13.60
N HIS A 532 15.26 -14.90 14.53
CA HIS A 532 13.93 -15.48 14.34
C HIS A 532 13.15 -15.45 15.65
N ALA A 533 11.82 -15.31 15.55
CA ALA A 533 10.96 -15.30 16.73
C ALA A 533 11.09 -16.61 17.53
N VAL A 534 11.24 -16.49 18.85
CA VAL A 534 11.24 -17.60 19.81
C VAL A 534 9.83 -17.74 20.39
N PRO A 535 9.07 -18.79 20.01
CA PRO A 535 7.69 -18.94 20.45
C PRO A 535 7.58 -19.15 21.97
N GLY A 536 6.53 -18.61 22.58
CA GLY A 536 6.22 -18.83 23.98
C GLY A 536 6.94 -17.92 24.98
N VAL A 537 7.79 -17.00 24.51
CA VAL A 537 8.47 -16.03 25.37
C VAL A 537 7.76 -14.67 25.33
N ASP A 538 7.28 -14.23 26.48
CA ASP A 538 6.42 -13.04 26.67
C ASP A 538 7.22 -11.75 26.94
N ILE A 539 8.21 -11.48 26.09
CA ILE A 539 8.87 -10.17 25.98
C ILE A 539 8.92 -9.76 24.50
N PRO A 540 8.89 -8.47 24.18
CA PRO A 540 9.10 -7.96 22.83
C PRO A 540 10.34 -8.56 22.16
N GLN A 541 10.20 -8.99 20.91
CA GLN A 541 11.29 -9.56 20.10
C GLN A 541 11.43 -8.76 18.81
N PHE A 542 12.61 -8.20 18.57
CA PHE A 542 12.95 -7.42 17.37
C PHE A 542 13.77 -8.28 16.39
N MET A 543 13.26 -8.47 15.18
CA MET A 543 13.87 -9.17 14.05
C MET A 543 14.44 -8.17 13.04
N LEU A 544 15.65 -7.67 13.31
CA LEU A 544 16.18 -6.50 12.61
C LEU A 544 16.81 -6.76 11.22
N GLY A 545 16.74 -8.00 10.72
CA GLY A 545 17.24 -8.39 9.39
C GLY A 545 18.70 -8.81 9.37
#